data_AF-A0A1V1NXL9-F1
#
_entry.id   AF-A0A1V1NXL9-F1
#
_cell.length_a   1.000
_cell.length_b   1.000
_cell.length_c   1.000
_cell.angle_alpha   90.00
_cell.angle_beta   90.00
_cell.angle_gamma   90.00
#
_symmetry.space_group_name_H-M   'P 1'
#
loop_
_entity.id
_entity.type
_entity.pdbx_description
1 polymer ?
#
loop_
_entity_poly.entity_id
_entity_poly.type
_entity_poly.pdbx_seq_one_letter_code
_entity_poly.pdbx_strand_id
1 'polypeptide(L)'
;MNHQTGTFYGVGVGPGDPEHLTLKAVKVISSVESIFSATSIKNNYSLALEIAKQHISKSTEIRLLPFQMSNNENEKEKLWNKNAGLIMEEIEKGRNVAFLTLGDPLTYSTYGYLIRFIQKKSRYSN
;
A
#
# COMPACT_ATOMS: atom_id res chain seq x y z
N MET A 1 -7.93 27.49 2.36
CA MET A 1 -8.46 26.53 1.37
C MET A 1 -8.59 25.20 2.09
N ASN A 2 -9.76 24.54 2.06
CA ASN A 2 -9.88 23.19 2.63
C ASN A 2 -9.06 22.25 1.77
N HIS A 3 -7.85 21.92 2.22
CA HIS A 3 -7.00 20.96 1.54
C HIS A 3 -7.58 19.57 1.77
N GLN A 4 -8.35 19.05 0.81
CA GLN A 4 -8.96 17.74 0.94
C GLN A 4 -7.86 16.68 0.68
N THR A 5 -7.47 15.96 1.73
CA THR A 5 -6.55 14.83 1.63
C THR A 5 -7.27 13.61 1.05
N GLY A 6 -6.49 12.73 0.42
CA GLY A 6 -6.99 11.48 -0.12
C GLY A 6 -7.18 10.41 0.95
N THR A 7 -7.76 9.27 0.56
CA THR A 7 -7.97 8.13 1.45
C THR A 7 -6.92 7.05 1.24
N PHE A 8 -6.37 6.51 2.34
CA PHE A 8 -5.47 5.36 2.32
C PHE A 8 -6.22 4.06 2.64
N TYR A 9 -6.30 3.15 1.67
CA TYR A 9 -6.96 1.86 1.80
C TYR A 9 -5.94 0.73 1.99
N GLY A 10 -6.11 -0.08 3.04
CA GLY A 10 -5.50 -1.41 3.10
C GLY A 10 -6.41 -2.42 2.43
N VAL A 11 -5.94 -3.08 1.37
CA VAL A 11 -6.78 -3.99 0.57
C VAL A 11 -6.17 -5.38 0.56
N GLY A 12 -6.85 -6.32 1.21
CA GLY A 12 -6.55 -7.74 1.15
C GLY A 12 -7.02 -8.32 -0.18
N VAL A 13 -6.14 -9.04 -0.87
CA VAL A 13 -6.45 -9.67 -2.16
C VAL A 13 -6.79 -11.15 -2.06
N GLY A 14 -6.93 -11.68 -0.85
CA GLY A 14 -7.19 -13.09 -0.63
C GLY A 14 -5.92 -13.96 -0.73
N PRO A 15 -6.05 -15.29 -0.62
CA PRO A 15 -4.93 -16.20 -0.39
C PRO A 15 -4.11 -16.54 -1.65
N GLY A 16 -4.60 -16.22 -2.85
CA GLY A 16 -3.92 -16.58 -4.09
C GLY A 16 -4.82 -16.54 -5.31
N ASP A 17 -6.02 -17.12 -5.21
CA ASP A 17 -6.98 -17.14 -6.32
C ASP A 17 -7.67 -15.75 -6.47
N PRO A 18 -7.65 -15.13 -7.66
CA PRO A 18 -8.39 -13.89 -7.93
C PRO A 18 -9.89 -13.96 -7.60
N GLU A 19 -10.52 -15.13 -7.65
CA GLU A 19 -11.94 -15.28 -7.27
C GLU A 19 -12.20 -15.02 -5.78
N HIS A 20 -11.17 -15.02 -4.94
CA HIS A 20 -11.30 -14.65 -3.53
C HIS A 20 -11.27 -13.12 -3.27
N LEU A 21 -11.13 -12.30 -4.30
CA LEU A 21 -11.29 -10.86 -4.16
C LEU A 21 -12.72 -10.52 -3.75
N THR A 22 -12.87 -9.76 -2.66
CA THR A 22 -14.18 -9.24 -2.29
C THR A 22 -14.64 -8.17 -3.28
N LEU A 23 -15.96 -8.04 -3.45
CA LEU A 23 -16.53 -6.97 -4.29
C LEU A 23 -16.08 -5.56 -3.85
N LYS A 24 -15.82 -5.37 -2.55
CA LYS A 24 -15.29 -4.10 -2.02
C LYS A 24 -13.84 -3.88 -2.42
N ALA A 25 -13.00 -4.93 -2.38
CA ALA A 25 -11.61 -4.85 -2.83
C ALA A 25 -11.54 -4.45 -4.31
N VAL A 26 -12.31 -5.12 -5.17
CA VAL A 26 -12.40 -4.79 -6.61
C VAL A 26 -12.78 -3.33 -6.84
N LYS A 27 -13.85 -2.85 -6.17
CA LYS A 27 -14.29 -1.45 -6.29
C LYS A 27 -13.19 -0.45 -5.95
N VAL A 28 -12.47 -0.68 -4.85
CA VAL A 28 -11.36 0.19 -4.43
C VAL A 28 -10.21 0.13 -5.44
N ILE A 29 -9.78 -1.09 -5.82
CA ILE A 29 -8.67 -1.30 -6.75
C ILE A 29 -8.92 -0.60 -8.10
N SER A 30 -10.16 -0.65 -8.60
CA SER A 30 -10.53 -0.02 -9.86
C SER A 30 -10.72 1.50 -9.78
N SER A 31 -10.84 2.09 -8.59
CA SER A 31 -11.14 3.51 -8.41
C SER A 31 -9.95 4.38 -7.95
N VAL A 32 -8.92 3.79 -7.35
CA VAL A 32 -7.80 4.55 -6.79
C VAL A 32 -6.83 5.04 -7.86
N GLU A 33 -6.24 6.21 -7.63
CA GLU A 33 -5.25 6.82 -8.50
C GLU A 33 -3.88 6.15 -8.36
N SER A 34 -3.56 5.59 -7.19
CA SER A 34 -2.29 4.90 -6.96
C SER A 34 -2.44 3.61 -6.18
N ILE A 35 -1.69 2.59 -6.59
CA ILE A 35 -1.57 1.31 -5.91
C ILE A 35 -0.13 1.08 -5.49
N PHE A 36 0.05 0.73 -4.21
CA PHE A 36 1.31 0.31 -3.65
C PHE A 36 1.26 -1.17 -3.27
N SER A 37 2.40 -1.86 -3.36
CA SER A 37 2.50 -3.23 -2.85
C SER A 37 3.91 -3.55 -2.36
N ALA A 38 4.00 -4.37 -1.32
CA ALA A 38 5.27 -4.79 -0.74
C ALA A 38 6.03 -5.73 -1.68
N THR A 39 7.35 -5.58 -1.71
CA THR A 39 8.30 -6.48 -2.35
C THR A 39 9.51 -6.71 -1.47
N SER A 40 10.29 -7.76 -1.75
CA SER A 40 11.61 -7.91 -1.17
C SER A 40 12.59 -6.99 -1.91
N ILE A 41 13.60 -6.44 -1.25
CA ILE A 41 14.69 -5.72 -1.95
C ILE A 41 15.35 -6.58 -3.05
N LYS A 42 15.27 -7.91 -2.94
CA LYS A 42 15.89 -8.85 -3.89
C LYS A 42 15.05 -9.13 -5.14
N ASN A 43 13.79 -8.67 -5.21
CA ASN A 43 12.93 -8.90 -6.36
C ASN A 43 11.93 -7.76 -6.58
N ASN A 44 11.43 -7.65 -7.82
CA ASN A 44 10.38 -6.67 -8.16
C ASN A 44 9.03 -7.38 -8.39
N TYR A 45 8.78 -8.46 -7.64
CA TYR A 45 7.58 -9.26 -7.80
C TYR A 45 6.68 -9.13 -6.57
N SER A 46 5.39 -8.85 -6.82
CA SER A 46 4.34 -8.89 -5.80
C SER A 46 3.21 -9.78 -6.28
N LEU A 47 3.00 -10.89 -5.56
CA LEU A 47 1.85 -11.77 -5.79
C LEU A 47 0.52 -11.00 -5.61
N ALA A 48 0.47 -10.08 -4.64
CA ALA A 48 -0.75 -9.32 -4.39
C ALA A 48 -1.18 -8.45 -5.60
N LEU A 49 -0.20 -7.88 -6.31
CA LEU A 49 -0.45 -7.15 -7.55
C LEU A 49 -0.87 -8.08 -8.69
N GLU A 50 -0.25 -9.26 -8.83
CA GLU A 50 -0.63 -10.20 -9.89
C GLU A 50 -2.08 -10.68 -9.73
N ILE A 51 -2.51 -10.96 -8.49
CA ILE A 51 -3.90 -11.33 -8.17
C ILE A 51 -4.88 -10.22 -8.56
N ALA A 52 -4.56 -8.97 -8.21
CA ALA A 52 -5.42 -7.81 -8.46
C ALA A 52 -5.41 -7.31 -9.91
N LYS A 53 -4.44 -7.73 -10.72
CA LYS A 53 -4.06 -7.14 -12.02
C LYS A 53 -5.22 -6.90 -12.98
N GLN A 54 -6.18 -7.82 -13.04
CA GLN A 54 -7.33 -7.72 -13.95
C GLN A 54 -8.30 -6.59 -13.58
N HIS A 55 -8.26 -6.13 -12.33
CA HIS A 55 -9.14 -5.09 -11.80
C HIS A 55 -8.45 -3.72 -11.69
N ILE A 56 -7.15 -3.64 -11.96
CA ILE A 56 -6.40 -2.39 -11.92
C ILE A 56 -6.70 -1.57 -13.18
N SER A 57 -7.10 -0.31 -13.00
CA SER A 57 -7.31 0.60 -14.13
C SER A 57 -6.00 0.89 -14.84
N LYS A 58 -6.04 1.07 -16.17
CA LYS A 58 -4.87 1.47 -16.98
C LYS A 58 -4.28 2.82 -16.57
N SER A 59 -5.08 3.68 -15.94
CA SER A 59 -4.67 4.99 -15.46
C SER A 59 -4.06 4.96 -14.05
N THR A 60 -4.16 3.84 -13.35
CA THR A 60 -3.67 3.72 -11.96
C THR A 60 -2.15 3.60 -11.95
N GLU A 61 -1.49 4.45 -11.16
CA GLU A 61 -0.05 4.39 -10.97
C GLU A 61 0.32 3.26 -10.00
N ILE A 62 1.21 2.35 -10.41
CA ILE A 62 1.65 1.22 -9.58
C ILE A 62 3.06 1.48 -9.06
N ARG A 63 3.25 1.40 -7.74
CA ARG A 63 4.56 1.57 -7.08
C ARG A 63 4.88 0.39 -6.16
N LEU A 64 6.00 -0.29 -6.43
CA LEU A 64 6.50 -1.36 -5.56
C LEU A 64 7.31 -0.77 -4.42
N LEU A 65 6.99 -1.16 -3.19
CA LEU A 65 7.68 -0.71 -1.99
C LEU A 65 8.61 -1.83 -1.50
N PRO A 66 9.94 -1.67 -1.64
CA PRO A 66 10.87 -2.66 -1.14
C PRO A 66 10.92 -2.62 0.38
N PHE A 67 10.88 -3.79 1.02
CA PHE A 67 11.06 -3.96 2.46
C PHE A 67 12.24 -4.90 2.74
N GLN A 68 12.99 -4.61 3.82
CA GLN A 68 14.09 -5.45 4.27
C GLN A 68 13.72 -6.30 5.48
N MET A 69 14.18 -7.55 5.48
CA MET A 69 14.09 -8.45 6.63
C MET A 69 15.37 -8.48 7.47
N SER A 70 16.34 -7.58 7.26
CA SER A 70 17.64 -7.58 7.95
C SER A 70 17.53 -7.27 9.45
N ASN A 71 18.47 -7.73 10.28
CA ASN A 71 18.47 -7.45 11.73
C ASN A 71 18.90 -6.01 12.10
N ASN A 72 19.24 -5.15 11.13
CA ASN A 72 19.57 -3.75 11.40
C ASN A 72 18.29 -2.90 11.53
N GLU A 73 17.92 -2.59 12.77
CA GLU A 73 16.71 -1.83 13.10
C GLU A 73 16.71 -0.41 12.54
N ASN A 74 17.86 0.28 12.55
CA ASN A 74 17.97 1.65 12.05
C ASN A 74 17.73 1.73 10.54
N GLU A 75 18.29 0.78 9.79
CA GLU A 75 18.06 0.71 8.34
C GLU A 75 16.62 0.32 7.99
N LYS A 76 16.03 -0.61 8.78
CA LYS A 76 14.60 -0.94 8.67
C LYS A 76 13.76 0.32 8.86
N GLU A 77 13.94 1.04 9.97
CA GLU A 77 13.15 2.23 10.28
C GLU A 77 13.28 3.31 9.19
N LYS A 78 14.48 3.55 8.66
CA LYS A 78 14.69 4.48 7.54
C LYS A 78 13.88 4.07 6.30
N LEU A 79 13.88 2.79 5.95
CA LEU A 79 13.14 2.28 4.79
C LEU A 79 11.62 2.37 5.01
N TRP A 80 11.12 2.03 6.20
CA TRP A 80 9.72 2.20 6.57
C TRP A 80 9.27 3.66 6.48
N ASN A 81 10.07 4.59 7.02
CA ASN A 81 9.77 6.02 6.93
C ASN A 81 9.79 6.54 5.49
N LYS A 82 10.72 6.06 4.67
CA LYS A 82 10.78 6.39 3.24
C LYS A 82 9.52 5.92 2.52
N ASN A 83 9.16 4.64 2.67
CA ASN A 83 8.00 4.03 2.04
C ASN A 83 6.68 4.69 2.49
N ALA A 84 6.55 4.99 3.78
CA ALA A 84 5.40 5.75 4.29
C ALA A 84 5.35 7.18 3.73
N GLY A 85 6.51 7.82 3.51
CA GLY A 85 6.59 9.14 2.89
C GLY A 85 6.05 9.16 1.45
N LEU A 86 6.40 8.16 0.65
CA LEU A 86 5.90 8.02 -0.73
C LEU A 86 4.37 7.89 -0.80
N ILE A 87 3.76 7.23 0.19
CA ILE A 87 2.31 7.10 0.29
C ILE A 87 1.68 8.41 0.76
N MET A 88 2.25 9.04 1.79
CA MET A 88 1.77 10.32 2.31
C MET A 88 1.78 11.41 1.26
N GLU A 89 2.80 11.45 0.39
CA GLU A 89 2.88 12.42 -0.70
C GLU A 89 1.67 12.35 -1.65
N GLU A 90 1.19 11.15 -1.98
CA GLU A 90 0.00 10.99 -2.82
C GLU A 90 -1.29 11.37 -2.08
N ILE A 91 -1.40 10.98 -0.79
CA ILE A 91 -2.53 11.36 0.06
C ILE A 91 -2.63 12.88 0.21
N GLU A 92 -1.51 13.56 0.42
CA GLU A 92 -1.43 15.02 0.54
C GLU A 92 -1.75 15.73 -0.77
N LYS A 93 -1.62 15.07 -1.93
CA LYS A 93 -2.13 15.57 -3.22
C LYS A 93 -3.65 15.40 -3.39
N GLY A 94 -4.34 14.85 -2.39
CA GLY A 94 -5.78 14.57 -2.46
C GLY A 94 -6.12 13.26 -3.18
N ARG A 95 -5.13 12.43 -3.50
CA ARG A 95 -5.33 11.18 -4.26
C ARG A 95 -5.64 10.01 -3.35
N ASN A 96 -6.57 9.17 -3.77
CA ASN A 96 -6.86 7.93 -3.08
C ASN A 96 -5.82 6.87 -3.43
N VAL A 97 -5.39 6.14 -2.42
CA VAL A 97 -4.27 5.22 -2.51
C VAL A 97 -4.67 3.88 -1.91
N ALA A 98 -4.40 2.78 -2.61
CA ALA A 98 -4.52 1.44 -2.05
C ALA A 98 -3.15 0.81 -1.81
N PHE A 99 -2.97 0.15 -0.67
CA PHE A 99 -1.87 -0.76 -0.42
C PHE A 99 -2.37 -2.21 -0.46
N LEU A 100 -1.91 -2.98 -1.45
CA LEU A 100 -2.31 -4.37 -1.62
C LEU A 100 -1.47 -5.30 -0.76
N THR A 101 -2.16 -6.22 -0.09
CA THR A 101 -1.56 -7.29 0.70
C THR A 101 -2.16 -8.65 0.33
N LEU A 102 -1.31 -9.67 0.32
CA LEU A 102 -1.76 -11.05 0.26
C LEU A 102 -2.58 -11.36 1.52
N GLY A 103 -3.65 -12.14 1.36
CA GLY A 103 -4.56 -12.48 2.45
C GLY A 103 -5.35 -11.26 2.94
N ASP A 104 -5.21 -10.97 4.24
CA ASP A 104 -5.91 -9.92 4.96
C ASP A 104 -4.95 -8.82 5.48
N PRO A 105 -5.31 -7.52 5.44
CA PRO A 105 -4.40 -6.44 5.85
C PRO A 105 -4.02 -6.41 7.34
N LEU A 106 -4.79 -7.05 8.22
CA LEU A 106 -4.54 -7.02 9.66
C LEU A 106 -3.99 -8.35 10.19
N THR A 107 -3.81 -9.35 9.33
CA THR A 107 -3.30 -10.68 9.69
C THR A 107 -1.89 -10.88 9.17
N TYR A 108 -0.88 -10.71 10.03
CA TYR A 108 0.56 -10.84 9.70
C TYR A 108 1.04 -10.05 8.46
N SER A 109 0.37 -8.94 8.15
CA SER A 109 0.64 -8.14 6.96
C SER A 109 1.62 -7.00 7.21
N THR A 110 2.42 -6.68 6.18
CA THR A 110 3.24 -5.44 6.10
C THR A 110 2.40 -4.18 6.31
N TYR A 111 1.11 -4.21 5.94
CA TYR A 111 0.18 -3.08 6.11
C TYR A 111 0.07 -2.61 7.56
N GLY A 112 -0.09 -3.55 8.51
CA GLY A 112 -0.26 -3.23 9.93
C GLY A 112 0.96 -2.50 10.54
N TYR A 113 2.16 -2.74 10.02
CA TYR A 113 3.34 -1.97 10.40
C TYR A 113 3.37 -0.61 9.69
N LEU A 114 3.06 -0.58 8.39
CA LEU A 114 3.11 0.62 7.57
C LEU A 114 2.17 1.72 8.09
N ILE A 115 0.97 1.34 8.51
CA ILE A 115 -0.03 2.30 9.02
C ILE A 115 0.49 3.06 10.25
N ARG A 116 1.35 2.45 11.08
CA ARG A 116 1.95 3.13 12.24
C ARG A 116 2.88 4.27 11.81
N PHE A 117 3.64 4.08 10.73
CA PHE A 117 4.52 5.11 10.18
C PHE A 117 3.72 6.22 9.49
N ILE A 118 2.65 5.86 8.77
CA ILE A 118 1.74 6.81 8.13
C ILE A 118 1.03 7.66 9.19
N GLN A 119 0.47 7.05 10.23
CA GLN A 119 -0.17 7.76 11.34
C GLN A 119 0.80 8.68 12.08
N LYS A 120 2.04 8.22 12.31
CA LYS A 120 3.09 9.06 12.89
C LYS A 120 3.32 10.30 12.03
N LYS A 121 3.44 10.16 10.72
CA LYS A 121 3.64 11.28 9.78
C LYS A 121 2.45 12.24 9.72
N SER A 122 1.23 11.72 9.62
CA SER A 122 0.02 12.54 9.56
C SER A 122 -0.16 13.43 10.79
N ARG A 123 0.29 12.98 11.98
CA ARG A 123 0.27 13.79 13.22
C ARG A 123 1.27 14.96 13.22
N TYR A 124 2.30 14.93 12.37
CA TYR A 124 3.30 16.00 12.24
C TYR A 124 3.05 16.93 11.05
N SER A 125 2.09 16.59 10.17
CA SER A 125 1.69 17.43 9.02
C SER A 125 0.52 18.39 9.34
N ASN A 126 -0.05 18.33 10.55
CA ASN A 126 -1.06 19.26 11.09
C ASN A 126 -0.46 20.12 12.20
#